data_AF-A0A6G3RLR7-F1
#
_entry.id   AF-A0A6G3RLR7-F1
#
_cell.length_a   1.000
_cell.length_b   1.000
_cell.length_c   1.000
_cell.angle_alpha   90.00
_cell.angle_beta   90.00
_cell.angle_gamma   90.00
#
_symmetry.space_group_name_H-M   'P 1'
#
loop_
_entity.id
_entity.type
_entity.pdbx_description
1 polymer ?
#
loop_
_entity_poly.entity_id
_entity_poly.type
_entity_poly.pdbx_seq_one_letter_code
_entity_poly.pdbx_strand_id
1 'polypeptide(L)' 'APLTEAAQAAIRGALATASLRPRRGRASYVGDHALGVPDPGALAVALLFMALADIHEPATAPRLPAPGHITVI' A
#
# COMPACT_ATOMS: atom_id res chain seq x y z
N ALA A 1 10.17 3.85 15.55
CA ALA A 1 10.75 2.97 14.54
C ALA A 1 10.32 3.52 13.18
N PRO A 2 11.10 4.47 12.62
CA PRO A 2 10.69 5.28 11.47
C PRO A 2 10.26 4.48 10.24
N LEU A 3 10.91 3.33 9.93
CA LEU A 3 10.52 2.53 8.76
C LEU A 3 9.20 1.81 8.98
N THR A 4 8.94 1.34 10.20
CA THR A 4 7.65 0.77 10.61
C THR A 4 6.54 1.82 10.49
N GLU A 5 6.78 3.05 10.97
CA GLU A 5 5.80 4.15 10.85
C GLU A 5 5.59 4.56 9.38
N ALA A 6 6.65 4.60 8.58
CA ALA A 6 6.56 4.86 7.15
C ALA A 6 5.77 3.77 6.41
N ALA A 7 5.98 2.50 6.74
CA ALA A 7 5.22 1.38 6.21
C ALA A 7 3.73 1.51 6.57
N GLN A 8 3.39 1.83 7.82
CA GLN A 8 2.00 2.07 8.21
C GLN A 8 1.37 3.22 7.43
N ALA A 9 2.09 4.33 7.25
CA ALA A 9 1.62 5.47 6.48
C ALA A 9 1.40 5.10 5.01
N ALA A 10 2.34 4.37 4.41
CA ALA A 10 2.25 3.90 3.04
C ALA A 10 1.09 2.92 2.82
N ILE A 11 0.85 2.00 3.76
CA ILE A 11 -0.31 1.10 3.73
C ILE A 11 -1.62 1.89 3.75
N ARG A 12 -1.77 2.84 4.70
CA ARG A 12 -2.98 3.68 4.77
C ARG A 12 -3.19 4.48 3.48
N GLY A 13 -2.12 5.06 2.94
CA GLY A 13 -2.16 5.81 1.70
C GLY A 13 -2.57 4.94 0.51
N ALA A 14 -1.98 3.75 0.39
CA ALA A 14 -2.28 2.81 -0.67
C ALA A 14 -3.74 2.35 -0.62
N LEU A 15 -4.26 1.94 0.53
CA LEU A 15 -5.66 1.52 0.67
C LEU A 15 -6.65 2.66 0.37
N ALA A 16 -6.33 3.90 0.78
CA ALA A 16 -7.19 5.05 0.52
C ALA A 16 -7.36 5.34 -0.98
N THR A 17 -6.42 4.93 -1.84
CA THR A 17 -6.53 5.13 -3.29
C THR A 17 -7.73 4.43 -3.92
N ALA A 18 -8.30 3.39 -3.28
CA ALA A 18 -9.51 2.72 -3.74
C ALA A 18 -10.72 3.66 -3.89
N SER A 19 -10.72 4.78 -3.16
CA SER A 19 -11.76 5.81 -3.24
C SER A 19 -11.49 6.90 -4.28
N LEU A 20 -10.33 6.87 -4.95
CA LEU A 20 -9.92 7.88 -5.90
C LEU A 20 -10.29 7.46 -7.32
N ARG A 21 -10.92 8.38 -8.06
CA ARG A 21 -11.11 8.20 -9.50
C ARG A 21 -9.75 8.30 -10.21
N PRO A 22 -9.31 7.27 -10.96
CA PRO A 22 -8.01 7.29 -11.60
C PRO A 22 -7.96 8.30 -12.75
N ARG A 23 -6.92 9.14 -12.77
CA ARG A 23 -6.70 10.17 -13.80
C ARG A 23 -5.45 9.95 -14.65
N ARG A 24 -4.62 8.96 -14.29
CA ARG A 24 -3.37 8.60 -14.97
C ARG A 24 -3.18 7.09 -14.95
N GLY A 25 -2.28 6.60 -15.81
CA GLY A 25 -1.91 5.18 -15.90
C GLY A 25 -2.99 4.32 -16.56
N ARG A 26 -2.82 3.00 -16.51
CA ARG A 26 -3.76 2.05 -17.15
C ARG A 26 -5.14 2.01 -16.48
N ALA A 27 -5.21 2.34 -15.19
CA ALA A 27 -6.47 2.42 -14.45
C ALA A 27 -7.41 3.50 -15.01
N SER A 28 -6.88 4.57 -15.64
CA SER A 28 -7.72 5.59 -16.26
C SER A 28 -8.47 5.09 -17.50
N TYR A 29 -8.10 3.92 -18.06
CA TYR A 29 -8.79 3.34 -19.23
C TYR A 29 -10.16 2.77 -18.87
N VAL A 30 -10.33 2.33 -17.63
CA VAL A 30 -11.58 1.72 -17.14
C VAL A 30 -12.42 2.71 -16.32
N GLY A 31 -11.89 3.90 -16.02
CA GLY A 31 -12.62 4.97 -15.35
C GLY A 31 -13.18 4.53 -14.00
N ASP A 32 -14.49 4.69 -13.83
CA ASP A 32 -15.18 4.43 -12.56
C ASP A 32 -15.23 2.93 -12.21
N HIS A 33 -14.97 2.02 -13.16
CA HIS A 33 -14.84 0.59 -12.88
C HIS A 33 -13.62 0.24 -12.01
N ALA A 34 -12.65 1.15 -11.88
CA ALA A 34 -11.52 0.97 -10.95
C ALA A 34 -11.84 1.41 -9.51
N LEU A 35 -13.00 2.03 -9.25
CA LEU A 35 -13.37 2.42 -7.88
C LEU A 35 -13.55 1.17 -7.02
N GLY A 36 -13.07 1.25 -5.78
CA GLY A 36 -13.00 0.12 -4.85
C GLY A 36 -11.71 -0.70 -4.96
N VAL A 37 -10.88 -0.46 -5.98
CA VAL A 37 -9.60 -1.16 -6.16
C VAL A 37 -8.44 -0.22 -5.80
N PRO A 38 -7.62 -0.55 -4.78
CA PRO A 38 -6.40 0.21 -4.50
C PRO A 38 -5.45 0.24 -5.70
N ASP A 39 -4.78 1.36 -5.91
CA ASP A 39 -3.74 1.52 -6.93
C ASP A 39 -2.58 0.53 -6.67
N PRO A 40 -2.28 -0.38 -7.61
CA PRO A 40 -1.23 -1.37 -7.44
C PRO A 40 0.17 -0.74 -7.24
N GLY A 41 0.41 0.43 -7.83
CA GLY A 41 1.68 1.16 -7.65
C GLY A 41 1.86 1.66 -6.22
N ALA A 42 0.80 2.22 -5.62
CA ALA A 42 0.80 2.62 -4.23
C ALA A 42 0.96 1.41 -3.28
N LEU A 43 0.31 0.28 -3.57
CA LEU A 43 0.53 -0.97 -2.82
C LEU A 43 1.98 -1.45 -2.92
N ALA A 44 2.62 -1.36 -4.08
CA ALA A 44 4.03 -1.72 -4.24
C ALA A 44 4.95 -0.84 -3.37
N VAL A 45 4.66 0.46 -3.24
CA VAL A 45 5.41 1.35 -2.33
C VAL A 45 5.19 0.94 -0.86
N ALA A 46 3.97 0.58 -0.47
CA ALA A 46 3.69 0.07 0.87
C ALA A 46 4.50 -1.20 1.17
N LEU A 47 4.51 -2.17 0.25
CA LEU A 47 5.29 -3.40 0.36
C LEU A 47 6.79 -3.14 0.44
N LEU A 48 7.31 -2.16 -0.30
CA LEU A 48 8.72 -1.75 -0.19
C LEU A 48 9.07 -1.26 1.22
N PHE A 49 8.25 -0.40 1.81
CA PHE A 49 8.49 0.06 3.19
C PHE A 49 8.33 -1.06 4.22
N MET A 50 7.39 -1.98 4.02
CA MET A 50 7.27 -3.17 4.87
C MET A 50 8.55 -4.01 4.85
N ALA A 51 9.10 -4.28 3.67
CA ALA A 51 10.36 -5.02 3.53
C ALA A 51 11.54 -4.28 4.19
N LEU A 52 11.60 -2.95 4.05
CA LEU A 52 12.61 -2.15 4.75
C LEU A 52 12.47 -2.23 6.27
N ALA A 53 11.24 -2.18 6.79
CA ALA A 53 10.97 -2.34 8.23
C ALA A 53 11.36 -3.73 8.73
N ASP A 54 11.05 -4.80 7.98
CA ASP A 54 11.42 -6.17 8.34
C ASP A 54 12.94 -6.34 8.48
N ILE A 55 13.73 -5.71 7.60
CA ILE A 55 15.20 -5.83 7.59
C ILE A 55 15.85 -4.94 8.66
N HIS A 56 15.40 -3.69 8.78
CA HIS A 56 16.10 -2.67 9.59
C HIS A 56 15.48 -2.45 10.97
N GLU A 57 14.22 -2.85 11.17
CA GLU A 57 13.49 -2.67 12.42
C GLU A 57 12.74 -3.95 12.85
N PRO A 58 13.41 -5.12 12.91
CA PRO A 58 12.76 -6.41 13.15
C PRO A 58 12.03 -6.50 14.51
N ALA A 59 12.44 -5.68 15.50
CA ALA A 59 11.77 -5.60 16.79
C ALA A 59 10.40 -4.89 16.73
N THR A 60 10.13 -4.14 15.67
CA THR A 60 8.88 -3.38 15.52
C THR A 60 8.06 -3.71 14.31
N ALA A 61 8.66 -4.29 13.27
CA ALA A 61 7.99 -4.76 12.07
C ALA A 61 6.81 -5.71 12.31
N PRO A 62 6.78 -6.58 13.35
CA PRO A 62 5.62 -7.43 13.64
C PRO A 62 4.31 -6.68 13.97
N ARG A 63 4.35 -5.35 14.12
CA ARG A 63 3.14 -4.50 14.25
C ARG A 63 2.47 -4.20 12.91
N LEU A 64 3.15 -4.48 11.79
CA LEU A 64 2.61 -4.31 10.45
C LEU A 64 1.70 -5.49 10.10
N PRO A 65 0.63 -5.28 9.30
CA PRO A 65 -0.14 -6.40 8.77
C PRO A 65 0.74 -7.26 7.87
N ALA A 66 0.45 -8.57 7.77
CA ALA A 66 1.15 -9.41 6.81
C ALA A 66 0.89 -8.91 5.37
N PRO A 67 1.87 -8.98 4.44
CA PRO A 67 1.72 -8.50 3.06
C PRO A 67 0.44 -8.96 2.37
N GLY A 68 0.04 -10.23 2.57
CA GLY A 68 -1.19 -10.78 2.00
C GLY A 68 -2.47 -10.04 2.40
N HIS A 69 -2.54 -9.43 3.59
CA HIS A 69 -3.74 -8.71 4.03
C HIS A 69 -4.00 -7.42 3.26
N ILE A 70 -2.96 -6.81 2.67
CA ILE A 70 -3.09 -5.54 1.95
C ILE A 70 -3.15 -5.73 0.42
N THR A 71 -2.88 -6.94 -0.08
CA THR A 71 -2.85 -7.25 -1.52
C THR A 71 -4.02 -8.11 -2.00
N VAL A 72 -4.92 -8.54 -1.12
CA VAL A 72 -6.16 -9.21 -1.54
C VAL A 72 -7.12 -8.14 -2.06
N ILE A 73 -7.47 -8.24 -3.33
CA ILE A 73 -8.37 -7.36 -4.09
C ILE A 73 -9.61 -8.15 -4.48
#